data_AF-A0A1E3HTG3-F1
#
_entry.id   AF-A0A1E3HTG3-F1
#
_cell.length_a   1.000
_cell.length_b   1.000
_cell.length_c   1.000
_cell.angle_alpha   90.00
_cell.angle_beta   90.00
_cell.angle_gamma   90.00
#
_symmetry.space_group_name_H-M   'P 1'
#
loop_
_entity.id
_entity.type
_entity.pdbx_description
1 polymer ?
#
loop_
_entity_poly.entity_id
_entity_poly.type
_entity_poly.pdbx_seq_one_letter_code
_entity_poly.pdbx_strand_id
1 'polypeptide(L)'
;MGYPATGFAGLYRNKRRDVLKFITSRHGEKWWIWNLCPLYENAYSPESMHNRVSRYPFPDHHPPPLPLLPLAVREMTAWLEGDEERIAIIHCKAGKGRSGTLLCSYLLSLPSLPPPPEMDRSYSYKELAKRLAQREDTDKNQQVSASAGDGEDGWVYIGGGKDAAGFDTRDSLDNEGGTSTPARSEKVAVAPVGTQDGGIASSGSSTTTVSRPSLASSEIEISSNPPYDPIDIGDEGEAGDQGQQDRADGRVDEVFKLHSSRRMKPTSTGRGVSIPSQRRWCRYIHLLFNNQAPPSYLSSKPQRLRLLSVTLLIAPMTGWHKSVASLVVGSGGTGQGHAWTSVARYDDEYVEDLKIRGGSGEGVAGDVTWGGVAGEGKHDTHKMFRSCGKMVATDLDDDIKTVLPADHEQHIVHHLTPSPSPLTLDRSREFRLKFHLANLPLGWAWLIPAFHLPEASAGSQRVHTLTFPHSQLDFAVGPGAALQKVLVRLEEVAEGEEGAPARLLDDEEERREGVDDGEKEDKVKESED
;
A
#
# COMPACT_ATOMS: atom_id res chain seq x y z
N MET A 1 7.63 4.87 12.06
CA MET A 1 7.18 5.94 12.98
C MET A 1 5.96 6.66 12.39
N GLY A 2 5.33 7.57 13.14
CA GLY A 2 4.40 8.57 12.56
C GLY A 2 5.16 9.82 12.06
N TYR A 3 4.45 10.72 11.39
CA TYR A 3 5.01 11.91 10.73
C TYR A 3 5.92 12.77 11.66
N PRO A 4 7.17 13.11 11.22
CA PRO A 4 8.05 14.05 11.91
C PRO A 4 7.64 15.51 11.60
N ALA A 5 6.75 16.04 12.43
CA ALA A 5 6.05 17.30 12.23
C ALA A 5 6.85 18.56 12.64
N THR A 6 6.58 19.63 11.92
CA THR A 6 6.95 21.03 12.20
C THR A 6 5.72 21.83 12.63
N GLY A 7 5.92 23.07 13.09
CA GLY A 7 4.84 24.00 13.44
C GLY A 7 3.80 23.44 14.41
N PHE A 8 2.54 23.84 14.21
CA PHE A 8 1.41 23.47 15.08
C PHE A 8 1.12 21.96 15.10
N ALA A 9 1.42 21.24 14.01
CA ALA A 9 1.29 19.79 13.95
C ALA A 9 2.19 19.07 14.97
N GLY A 10 3.32 19.68 15.35
CA GLY A 10 4.21 19.21 16.42
C GLY A 10 3.62 19.26 17.84
N LEU A 11 2.41 19.77 18.04
CA LEU A 11 1.69 19.68 19.33
C LEU A 11 1.03 18.32 19.54
N TYR A 12 0.66 17.61 18.47
CA TYR A 12 -0.05 16.32 18.51
C TYR A 12 0.62 15.22 17.67
N ARG A 13 1.78 15.49 17.07
CA ARG A 13 2.67 14.56 16.37
C ARG A 13 4.10 14.65 16.90
N ASN A 14 4.94 13.71 16.47
CA ASN A 14 6.36 13.71 16.81
C ASN A 14 7.05 14.96 16.24
N LYS A 15 7.60 15.84 17.10
CA LYS A 15 8.34 17.01 16.66
C LYS A 15 9.60 16.61 15.90
N ARG A 16 9.80 17.12 14.68
CA ARG A 16 10.94 16.75 13.79
C ARG A 16 12.29 16.88 14.48
N ARG A 17 12.52 17.98 15.21
CA ARG A 17 13.75 18.21 16.00
C ARG A 17 14.01 17.10 17.03
N ASP A 18 12.96 16.64 17.70
CA ASP A 18 13.08 15.64 18.76
C ASP A 18 13.23 14.23 18.15
N VAL A 19 12.63 13.97 16.98
CA VAL A 19 12.91 12.79 16.15
C VAL A 19 14.37 12.75 15.71
N LEU A 20 14.89 13.83 15.11
CA LEU A 20 16.29 13.95 14.68
C LEU A 20 17.25 13.75 15.86
N LYS A 21 16.99 14.42 17.00
CA LYS A 21 17.78 14.24 18.23
C LYS A 21 17.77 12.77 18.68
N PHE A 22 16.62 12.09 18.64
CA PHE A 22 16.52 10.69 19.04
C PHE A 22 17.31 9.76 18.09
N ILE A 23 17.08 9.86 16.78
CA ILE A 23 17.69 8.94 15.80
C ILE A 23 19.19 9.18 15.66
N THR A 24 19.64 10.45 15.57
CA THR A 24 21.05 10.80 15.45
C THR A 24 21.83 10.49 16.73
N SER A 25 21.26 10.71 17.93
CA SER A 25 21.98 10.36 19.16
C SER A 25 22.18 8.84 19.32
N ARG A 26 21.28 8.01 18.77
CA ARG A 26 21.31 6.55 18.92
C ARG A 26 22.01 5.82 17.76
N HIS A 27 21.87 6.31 16.53
CA HIS A 27 22.37 5.67 15.30
C HIS A 27 23.41 6.49 14.55
N GLY A 28 23.75 7.70 15.01
CA GLY A 28 24.68 8.59 14.32
C GLY A 28 24.17 8.93 12.93
N GLU A 29 24.89 8.46 11.91
CA GLU A 29 24.53 8.59 10.49
C GLU A 29 23.91 7.33 9.89
N LYS A 30 23.90 6.22 10.64
CA LYS A 30 23.45 4.88 10.22
C LYS A 30 21.92 4.74 10.27
N TRP A 31 21.20 5.72 9.75
CA TRP A 31 19.74 5.67 9.60
C TRP A 31 19.28 6.25 8.27
N TRP A 32 18.24 5.67 7.70
CA TRP A 32 17.59 6.18 6.48
C TRP A 32 16.08 6.11 6.58
N ILE A 33 15.37 7.04 5.93
CA ILE A 33 13.92 7.20 6.07
C ILE A 33 13.19 6.85 4.79
N TRP A 34 12.19 5.96 4.87
CA TRP A 34 11.23 5.72 3.79
C TRP A 34 9.95 6.53 4.08
N ASN A 35 9.74 7.57 3.27
CA ASN A 35 8.59 8.45 3.35
C ASN A 35 7.49 8.00 2.38
N LEU A 36 6.34 7.61 2.92
CA LEU A 36 5.16 7.13 2.17
C LEU A 36 4.06 8.19 2.04
N CYS A 37 4.32 9.43 2.49
CA CYS A 37 3.40 10.55 2.34
C CYS A 37 3.55 11.22 0.96
N PRO A 38 2.46 11.38 0.20
CA PRO A 38 2.43 12.25 -0.96
C PRO A 38 2.82 13.70 -0.64
N LEU A 39 3.24 14.45 -1.67
CA LEU A 39 3.65 15.86 -1.55
C LEU A 39 2.59 16.73 -0.88
N TYR A 40 1.32 16.50 -1.20
CA TYR A 40 0.19 17.30 -0.73
C TYR A 40 -0.26 17.06 0.72
N GLU A 41 0.29 16.03 1.38
CA GLU A 41 -0.20 15.61 2.70
C GLU A 41 0.77 16.00 3.82
N ASN A 42 1.89 15.29 3.89
CA ASN A 42 2.80 15.26 5.04
C ASN A 42 4.24 15.05 4.51
N ALA A 43 4.60 15.81 3.47
CA ALA A 43 5.94 15.86 2.94
C ALA A 43 6.83 16.87 3.70
N TYR A 44 8.11 16.85 3.38
CA TYR A 44 9.13 17.79 3.86
C TYR A 44 10.34 17.73 2.94
N SER A 45 11.16 18.77 2.97
CA SER A 45 12.42 18.81 2.20
C SER A 45 13.41 17.74 2.72
N PRO A 46 14.13 17.01 1.85
CA PRO A 46 15.14 16.02 2.27
C PRO A 46 16.23 16.62 3.17
N GLU A 47 16.60 17.88 2.92
CA GLU A 47 17.64 18.62 3.64
C GLU A 47 17.28 18.76 5.13
N SER A 48 15.98 18.96 5.43
CA SER A 48 15.46 18.99 6.80
C SER A 48 15.61 17.66 7.56
N MET A 49 16.02 16.59 6.88
CA MET A 49 16.36 15.27 7.42
C MET A 49 17.74 14.78 6.94
N HIS A 50 18.70 15.70 6.76
CA HIS A 50 20.08 15.41 6.37
C HIS A 50 20.24 14.65 5.03
N ASN A 51 19.29 14.82 4.10
CA ASN A 51 19.23 14.12 2.80
C ASN A 51 19.12 12.58 2.88
N ARG A 52 18.85 12.00 4.06
CA ARG A 52 18.71 10.55 4.28
C ARG A 52 17.25 10.10 4.18
N VAL A 53 16.63 10.38 3.03
CA VAL A 53 15.19 10.17 2.77
C VAL A 53 14.96 9.63 1.37
N SER A 54 14.22 8.52 1.27
CA SER A 54 13.69 7.99 0.01
C SER A 54 12.17 8.05 -0.01
N ARG A 55 11.60 8.48 -1.16
CA ARG A 55 10.17 8.78 -1.29
C ARG A 55 9.45 7.72 -2.12
N TYR A 56 8.44 7.11 -1.50
CA TYR A 56 7.54 6.09 -2.08
C TYR A 56 6.09 6.44 -1.73
N PRO A 57 5.58 7.57 -2.23
CA PRO A 57 4.27 8.10 -1.89
C PRO A 57 3.15 7.19 -2.40
N PHE A 58 2.08 7.07 -1.61
CA PHE A 58 0.78 6.64 -2.09
C PHE A 58 -0.33 7.19 -1.17
N PRO A 59 -1.57 7.38 -1.67
CA PRO A 59 -2.64 8.02 -0.92
C PRO A 59 -2.98 7.29 0.38
N ASP A 60 -3.39 8.03 1.41
CA ASP A 60 -3.74 7.40 2.69
C ASP A 60 -4.94 6.47 2.54
N HIS A 61 -4.99 5.41 3.36
CA HIS A 61 -6.05 4.39 3.32
C HIS A 61 -6.15 3.54 2.03
N HIS A 62 -5.26 3.72 1.05
CA HIS A 62 -5.23 2.94 -0.19
C HIS A 62 -3.99 2.01 -0.21
N PRO A 63 -3.97 0.91 -0.98
CA PRO A 63 -2.73 0.21 -1.33
C PRO A 63 -1.98 0.98 -2.44
N PRO A 64 -0.66 0.84 -2.58
CA PRO A 64 0.12 1.47 -3.65
C PRO A 64 -0.08 0.75 -5.01
N PRO A 65 0.44 1.28 -6.13
CA PRO A 65 0.75 0.42 -7.28
C PRO A 65 1.61 -0.77 -6.85
N LEU A 66 1.29 -1.99 -7.27
CA LEU A 66 2.04 -3.17 -6.79
C LEU A 66 3.56 -3.10 -7.07
N PRO A 67 4.04 -2.60 -8.23
CA PRO A 67 5.48 -2.44 -8.50
C PRO A 67 6.24 -1.46 -7.58
N LEU A 68 5.53 -0.59 -6.84
CA LEU A 68 6.15 0.33 -5.88
C LEU A 68 6.80 -0.42 -4.71
N LEU A 69 6.19 -1.52 -4.24
CA LEU A 69 6.64 -2.25 -3.05
C LEU A 69 7.97 -3.00 -3.29
N PRO A 70 8.19 -3.77 -4.38
CA PRO A 70 9.49 -4.37 -4.68
C PRO A 70 10.62 -3.35 -4.82
N LEU A 71 10.35 -2.17 -5.40
CA LEU A 71 11.34 -1.09 -5.50
C LEU A 71 11.75 -0.55 -4.13
N ALA A 72 10.78 -0.29 -3.25
CA ALA A 72 11.03 0.19 -1.90
C ALA A 72 11.77 -0.85 -1.05
N VAL A 73 11.41 -2.13 -1.21
CA VAL A 73 12.09 -3.26 -0.56
C VAL A 73 13.53 -3.39 -1.08
N ARG A 74 13.77 -3.31 -2.39
CA ARG A 74 15.13 -3.39 -2.97
C ARG A 74 16.08 -2.33 -2.39
N GLU A 75 15.65 -1.06 -2.35
CA GLU A 75 16.46 0.02 -1.78
C GLU A 75 16.66 -0.15 -0.26
N MET A 76 15.64 -0.63 0.47
CA MET A 76 15.74 -0.88 1.90
C MET A 76 16.67 -2.04 2.24
N THR A 77 16.65 -3.12 1.46
CA THR A 77 17.58 -4.24 1.58
C THR A 77 19.01 -3.78 1.34
N ALA A 78 19.29 -3.11 0.22
CA ALA A 78 20.62 -2.59 -0.10
C ALA A 78 21.15 -1.57 0.95
N TRP A 79 20.27 -0.81 1.60
CA TRP A 79 20.67 0.06 2.71
C TRP A 79 21.12 -0.75 3.93
N LEU A 80 20.28 -1.71 4.36
CA LEU A 80 20.47 -2.48 5.59
C LEU A 80 21.61 -3.50 5.49
N GLU A 81 21.83 -4.10 4.32
CA GLU A 81 22.94 -5.03 4.08
C GLU A 81 24.32 -4.34 4.11
N GLY A 82 24.37 -3.02 3.92
CA GLY A 82 25.64 -2.30 3.83
C GLY A 82 26.35 -2.02 5.17
N ASP A 83 25.73 -2.27 6.32
CA ASP A 83 26.32 -2.20 7.69
C ASP A 83 25.27 -2.65 8.73
N GLU A 84 25.63 -3.63 9.58
CA GLU A 84 24.74 -4.26 10.58
C GLU A 84 24.09 -3.29 11.58
N GLU A 85 24.69 -2.11 11.81
CA GLU A 85 24.11 -1.08 12.69
C GLU A 85 23.13 -0.14 11.99
N ARG A 86 22.97 -0.24 10.66
CA ARG A 86 22.03 0.59 9.91
C ARG A 86 20.59 0.24 10.25
N ILE A 87 19.77 1.29 10.36
CA ILE A 87 18.33 1.15 10.55
C ILE A 87 17.54 1.78 9.41
N ALA A 88 16.39 1.17 9.11
CA ALA A 88 15.39 1.68 8.19
C ALA A 88 14.19 2.24 8.95
N ILE A 89 13.83 3.50 8.69
CA ILE A 89 12.77 4.22 9.38
C ILE A 89 11.62 4.46 8.41
N ILE A 90 10.66 3.53 8.37
CA ILE A 90 9.45 3.67 7.55
C ILE A 90 8.45 4.59 8.27
N HIS A 91 7.91 5.60 7.58
CA HIS A 91 6.81 6.42 8.10
C HIS A 91 5.74 6.76 7.05
N CYS A 92 4.56 7.12 7.56
CA CYS A 92 3.51 7.82 6.84
C CYS A 92 2.91 8.86 7.82
N LYS A 93 1.67 9.33 7.61
CA LYS A 93 0.92 10.18 8.55
C LYS A 93 0.90 9.59 9.97
N ALA A 94 0.18 8.47 10.16
CA ALA A 94 -0.01 7.84 11.47
C ALA A 94 0.97 6.70 11.80
N GLY A 95 1.76 6.23 10.84
CA GLY A 95 2.66 5.07 11.01
C GLY A 95 1.94 3.72 11.16
N LYS A 96 0.69 3.62 10.70
CA LYS A 96 -0.15 2.40 10.69
C LYS A 96 -0.19 1.78 9.29
N GLY A 97 -1.34 1.80 8.59
CA GLY A 97 -1.60 1.12 7.31
C GLY A 97 -0.45 1.15 6.29
N ARG A 98 -0.22 2.30 5.64
CA ARG A 98 0.83 2.46 4.60
C ARG A 98 2.21 1.95 5.05
N SER A 99 2.66 2.34 6.25
CA SER A 99 3.94 1.88 6.82
C SER A 99 3.95 0.41 7.21
N GLY A 100 2.79 -0.16 7.52
CA GLY A 100 2.59 -1.58 7.78
C GLY A 100 2.70 -2.38 6.49
N THR A 101 2.06 -1.94 5.40
CA THR A 101 2.16 -2.57 4.07
C THR A 101 3.62 -2.70 3.63
N LEU A 102 4.41 -1.62 3.68
CA LEU A 102 5.83 -1.68 3.29
C LEU A 102 6.66 -2.50 4.27
N LEU A 103 6.45 -2.38 5.59
CA LEU A 103 7.20 -3.18 6.56
C LEU A 103 6.90 -4.68 6.43
N CYS A 104 5.64 -5.05 6.22
CA CYS A 104 5.27 -6.45 5.98
C CYS A 104 5.86 -6.94 4.65
N SER A 105 5.86 -6.12 3.60
CA SER A 105 6.54 -6.45 2.33
C SER A 105 8.03 -6.72 2.54
N TYR A 106 8.74 -5.88 3.31
CA TYR A 106 10.15 -6.13 3.63
C TYR A 106 10.35 -7.43 4.43
N LEU A 107 9.54 -7.68 5.47
CA LEU A 107 9.61 -8.93 6.24
C LEU A 107 9.31 -10.19 5.39
N LEU A 108 8.47 -10.05 4.36
CA LEU A 108 8.18 -11.11 3.39
C LEU A 108 9.33 -11.38 2.41
N SER A 109 10.18 -10.40 2.11
CA SER A 109 11.37 -10.60 1.25
C SER A 109 12.56 -11.24 1.96
N LEU A 110 12.57 -11.26 3.30
CA LEU A 110 13.67 -11.87 4.05
C LEU A 110 13.67 -13.40 3.87
N PRO A 111 14.82 -14.09 4.01
CA PRO A 111 14.86 -15.56 4.03
C PRO A 111 14.17 -16.12 5.28
N SER A 112 14.59 -15.72 6.50
CA SER A 112 13.93 -16.00 7.78
C SER A 112 13.22 -14.76 8.32
N LEU A 113 12.24 -14.94 9.21
CA LEU A 113 11.65 -13.82 9.94
C LEU A 113 12.54 -13.44 11.12
N PRO A 114 12.81 -12.14 11.33
CA PRO A 114 13.56 -11.70 12.49
C PRO A 114 12.75 -11.97 13.77
N PRO A 115 13.43 -12.13 14.89
CA PRO A 115 12.76 -12.32 16.17
C PRO A 115 11.89 -11.10 16.53
N PRO A 116 10.74 -11.28 17.22
CA PRO A 116 9.90 -10.18 17.68
C PRO A 116 10.69 -9.08 18.43
N PRO A 117 10.41 -7.78 18.18
CA PRO A 117 11.34 -6.71 18.53
C PRO A 117 11.57 -6.55 20.04
N GLU A 118 12.83 -6.66 20.46
CA GLU A 118 13.38 -6.36 21.80
C GLU A 118 12.96 -4.96 22.28
N MET A 119 12.56 -4.87 23.55
CA MET A 119 12.39 -3.56 24.19
C MET A 119 13.71 -3.15 24.78
N ASP A 120 14.58 -2.68 23.89
CA ASP A 120 15.61 -1.74 24.30
C ASP A 120 14.92 -0.58 25.01
N ARG A 121 14.97 -0.61 26.34
CA ARG A 121 14.83 0.58 27.16
C ARG A 121 15.81 1.62 26.60
N SER A 122 15.44 2.90 26.70
CA SER A 122 16.36 3.99 26.39
C SER A 122 17.71 3.72 27.05
N TYR A 123 18.76 3.54 26.24
CA TYR A 123 20.11 3.22 26.73
C TYR A 123 20.48 4.20 27.85
N SER A 124 21.09 3.69 28.92
CA SER A 124 21.69 4.60 29.89
C SER A 124 22.76 5.44 29.19
N TYR A 125 22.99 6.65 29.68
CA TYR A 125 24.01 7.55 29.12
C TYR A 125 25.39 6.87 28.98
N LYS A 126 25.71 5.94 29.90
CA LYS A 126 26.95 5.13 29.88
C LYS A 126 26.97 4.09 28.75
N GLU A 127 25.86 3.40 28.49
CA GLU A 127 25.77 2.41 27.40
C GLU A 127 25.80 3.10 26.03
N LEU A 128 25.14 4.26 25.91
CA LEU A 128 25.20 5.07 24.70
C LEU A 128 26.62 5.57 24.44
N ALA A 129 27.28 6.15 25.44
CA ALA A 129 28.67 6.60 25.34
C ALA A 129 29.63 5.44 25.00
N LYS A 130 29.43 4.25 25.59
CA LYS A 130 30.22 3.06 25.27
C LYS A 130 30.05 2.63 23.81
N ARG A 131 28.81 2.57 23.29
CA ARG A 131 28.56 2.25 21.87
C ARG A 131 29.15 3.30 20.92
N LEU A 132 29.04 4.59 21.26
CA LEU A 132 29.64 5.66 20.44
C LEU A 132 31.17 5.56 20.41
N ALA A 133 31.83 5.28 21.55
CA ALA A 133 33.27 5.05 21.59
C ALA A 133 33.68 3.80 20.79
N GLN A 134 32.91 2.71 20.88
CA GLN A 134 33.14 1.51 20.08
C GLN A 134 33.02 1.78 18.58
N ARG A 135 32.04 2.60 18.14
CA ARG A 135 31.93 3.06 16.74
C ARG A 135 33.15 3.85 16.31
N GLU A 136 33.57 4.85 17.08
CA GLU A 136 34.76 5.63 16.75
C GLU A 136 36.01 4.74 16.62
N ASP A 137 36.17 3.71 17.46
CA ASP A 137 37.31 2.80 17.37
C ASP A 137 37.19 1.79 16.22
N THR A 138 35.97 1.39 15.82
CA THR A 138 35.73 0.60 14.61
C THR A 138 36.03 1.41 13.34
N ASP A 139 35.54 2.65 13.26
CA ASP A 139 35.79 3.57 12.14
C ASP A 139 37.30 3.86 12.02
N LYS A 140 37.99 4.12 13.15
CA LYS A 140 39.45 4.26 13.20
C LYS A 140 40.17 3.00 12.73
N ASN A 141 39.77 1.80 13.16
CA ASN A 141 40.41 0.56 12.72
C ASN A 141 40.19 0.29 11.22
N GLN A 142 39.01 0.60 10.67
CA GLN A 142 38.79 0.53 9.22
C GLN A 142 39.69 1.52 8.47
N GLN A 143 39.77 2.79 8.92
CA GLN A 143 40.69 3.78 8.35
C GLN A 143 42.17 3.37 8.46
N VAL A 144 42.60 2.81 9.59
CA VAL A 144 43.99 2.35 9.78
C VAL A 144 44.29 1.14 8.90
N SER A 145 43.36 0.18 8.75
CA SER A 145 43.55 -0.97 7.86
C SER A 145 43.68 -0.57 6.38
N ALA A 146 42.95 0.46 5.94
CA ALA A 146 43.10 1.04 4.60
C ALA A 146 44.43 1.79 4.38
N SER A 147 45.14 2.17 5.45
CA SER A 147 46.42 2.89 5.38
C SER A 147 47.67 2.00 5.46
N ALA A 148 47.50 0.68 5.58
CA ALA A 148 48.58 -0.29 5.84
C ALA A 148 48.83 -1.29 4.70
N GLY A 149 48.22 -1.10 3.52
CA GLY A 149 48.45 -1.92 2.32
C GLY A 149 49.22 -1.14 1.26
N ASP A 150 50.50 -1.47 1.07
CA ASP A 150 51.35 -0.93 0.01
C ASP A 150 51.72 -2.07 -0.94
N GLY A 151 51.41 -1.95 -2.25
CA GLY A 151 51.79 -2.93 -3.29
C GLY A 151 50.67 -3.58 -4.12
N GLU A 152 50.16 -2.80 -5.08
CA GLU A 152 49.51 -3.19 -6.35
C GLU A 152 48.04 -3.74 -6.39
N ASP A 153 47.32 -3.16 -7.37
CA ASP A 153 45.99 -3.46 -7.93
C ASP A 153 44.70 -3.35 -7.09
N GLY A 154 44.02 -2.19 -7.21
CA GLY A 154 42.55 -2.22 -7.34
C GLY A 154 41.65 -1.17 -6.65
N TRP A 155 42.14 -0.03 -6.14
CA TRP A 155 41.27 0.94 -5.44
C TRP A 155 40.80 2.14 -6.30
N VAL A 156 39.55 2.58 -6.11
CA VAL A 156 39.16 4.00 -6.22
C VAL A 156 38.35 4.38 -4.98
N TYR A 157 38.75 5.48 -4.33
CA TYR A 157 38.21 5.98 -3.07
C TYR A 157 37.33 7.20 -3.33
N ILE A 158 36.09 7.23 -2.82
CA ILE A 158 35.22 8.43 -2.77
C ILE A 158 34.43 8.37 -1.46
N GLY A 159 34.44 9.37 -0.57
CA GLY A 159 35.25 10.59 -0.52
C GLY A 159 34.91 11.34 0.78
N GLY A 160 35.89 11.58 1.64
CA GLY A 160 35.68 12.25 2.93
C GLY A 160 35.65 13.77 2.80
N GLY A 161 34.67 14.43 3.43
CA GLY A 161 34.51 15.88 3.41
C GLY A 161 34.44 16.50 4.80
N LYS A 162 35.59 16.85 5.38
CA LYS A 162 35.71 17.85 6.44
C LYS A 162 36.63 18.96 5.93
N ASP A 163 36.06 20.11 5.62
CA ASP A 163 36.76 21.38 5.71
C ASP A 163 35.79 22.43 6.27
N ALA A 164 36.30 23.26 7.19
CA ALA A 164 35.51 24.23 7.91
C ALA A 164 35.61 25.61 7.24
N ALA A 165 34.45 26.21 6.98
CA ALA A 165 34.33 27.65 6.79
C ALA A 165 33.26 28.16 7.76
N GLY A 166 33.70 28.85 8.82
CA GLY A 166 32.79 29.64 9.63
C GLY A 166 32.48 30.96 8.92
N PHE A 167 31.21 31.35 8.83
CA PHE A 167 30.85 32.71 8.43
C PHE A 167 29.68 33.29 9.23
N ASP A 168 29.64 34.62 9.22
CA ASP A 168 28.94 35.52 10.14
C ASP A 168 27.41 35.56 9.92
N THR A 169 26.66 35.74 11.01
CA THR A 169 25.22 36.00 10.96
C THR A 169 24.96 37.47 10.63
N ARG A 170 24.60 37.76 9.38
CA ARG A 170 23.92 39.02 9.02
C ARG A 170 22.79 38.77 8.03
N ASP A 171 21.60 39.24 8.39
CA ASP A 171 20.49 39.44 7.47
C ASP A 171 20.91 40.34 6.30
N SER A 172 20.52 39.93 5.09
CA SER A 172 20.35 40.80 3.93
C SER A 172 19.24 40.21 3.07
N LEU A 173 18.17 40.99 2.90
CA LEU A 173 17.10 40.71 1.94
C LEU A 173 17.66 40.87 0.51
N ASP A 174 17.33 39.96 -0.41
CA ASP A 174 16.64 40.29 -1.68
C ASP A 174 16.72 39.16 -2.75
N ASN A 175 15.52 38.71 -3.13
CA ASN A 175 15.03 38.41 -4.48
C ASN A 175 15.41 37.12 -5.28
N GLU A 176 14.32 36.47 -5.73
CA GLU A 176 14.08 35.64 -6.94
C GLU A 176 15.08 34.56 -7.42
N GLY A 177 14.59 33.32 -7.44
CA GLY A 177 15.14 32.22 -8.24
C GLY A 177 14.60 30.86 -7.80
N GLY A 178 13.69 30.26 -8.57
CA GLY A 178 13.15 28.93 -8.26
C GLY A 178 14.24 27.86 -8.34
N THR A 179 14.53 27.18 -7.24
CA THR A 179 15.56 26.14 -7.15
C THR A 179 14.96 24.74 -7.22
N SER A 180 15.36 23.99 -8.25
CA SER A 180 15.08 22.57 -8.41
C SER A 180 15.78 21.74 -7.32
N THR A 181 15.09 20.73 -6.80
CA THR A 181 15.65 19.82 -5.78
C THR A 181 16.73 18.90 -6.37
N PRO A 182 17.99 18.97 -5.93
CA PRO A 182 19.08 18.19 -6.53
C PRO A 182 19.21 16.80 -5.87
N ALA A 183 18.24 15.92 -6.12
CA ALA A 183 18.33 14.50 -5.74
C ALA A 183 19.28 13.75 -6.71
N ARG A 184 20.60 13.92 -6.52
CA ARG A 184 21.61 13.30 -7.37
C ARG A 184 21.81 11.83 -6.96
N SER A 185 21.13 10.93 -7.66
CA SER A 185 21.18 9.49 -7.41
C SER A 185 22.45 8.85 -7.97
N GLU A 186 23.36 8.44 -7.09
CA GLU A 186 24.49 7.58 -7.45
C GLU A 186 24.09 6.09 -7.40
N LYS A 187 24.84 5.28 -8.15
CA LYS A 187 24.54 3.90 -8.54
C LYS A 187 25.54 2.93 -7.90
N VAL A 188 25.07 1.87 -7.25
CA VAL A 188 25.91 0.87 -6.57
C VAL A 188 25.38 -0.54 -6.85
N ALA A 189 26.29 -1.50 -7.07
CA ALA A 189 26.00 -2.92 -7.27
C ALA A 189 26.42 -3.75 -6.04
N VAL A 190 25.64 -4.78 -5.69
CA VAL A 190 25.81 -5.60 -4.47
C VAL A 190 25.64 -7.10 -4.80
N ALA A 191 26.38 -7.97 -4.11
CA ALA A 191 26.36 -9.43 -4.27
C ALA A 191 25.74 -10.14 -3.03
N PRO A 192 25.25 -11.39 -3.14
CA PRO A 192 24.23 -11.90 -2.20
C PRO A 192 24.70 -12.92 -1.13
N VAL A 193 23.80 -13.15 -0.16
CA VAL A 193 23.63 -14.32 0.76
C VAL A 193 24.34 -14.30 2.15
N GLY A 194 23.54 -14.52 3.21
CA GLY A 194 24.00 -15.08 4.51
C GLY A 194 23.03 -14.88 5.69
N THR A 195 22.48 -15.95 6.27
CA THR A 195 21.49 -15.92 7.37
C THR A 195 22.05 -16.31 8.75
N GLN A 196 21.59 -15.65 9.85
CA GLN A 196 20.84 -16.28 10.99
C GLN A 196 20.75 -15.42 12.29
N ASP A 197 19.51 -14.97 12.58
CA ASP A 197 18.71 -14.94 13.83
C ASP A 197 19.27 -14.74 15.28
N GLY A 198 18.58 -13.89 16.09
CA GLY A 198 18.21 -14.20 17.50
C GLY A 198 18.08 -13.07 18.56
N GLY A 199 16.88 -12.77 19.12
CA GLY A 199 16.63 -11.85 20.28
C GLY A 199 15.22 -11.21 20.41
N ILE A 200 14.52 -11.34 21.58
CA ILE A 200 13.04 -11.16 21.82
C ILE A 200 12.73 -10.55 23.23
N ALA A 201 11.79 -9.62 23.54
CA ALA A 201 10.88 -8.67 22.83
C ALA A 201 10.09 -7.78 23.83
N SER A 202 9.73 -6.47 23.62
CA SER A 202 8.63 -5.74 24.37
C SER A 202 8.09 -4.37 23.80
N SER A 203 6.96 -3.84 24.33
CA SER A 203 5.79 -3.27 23.57
C SER A 203 5.32 -1.81 23.82
N GLY A 204 4.44 -1.28 22.93
CA GLY A 204 3.84 0.08 23.04
C GLY A 204 2.42 0.37 22.50
N SER A 205 1.51 -0.61 22.41
CA SER A 205 0.02 -0.49 22.53
C SER A 205 -0.79 0.83 22.24
N SER A 206 -1.76 0.82 21.29
CA SER A 206 -2.88 1.81 21.13
C SER A 206 -4.22 1.24 20.61
N THR A 207 -5.37 1.71 21.15
CA THR A 207 -6.71 1.06 21.27
C THR A 207 -7.65 1.10 20.04
N THR A 208 -8.59 0.13 19.94
CA THR A 208 -9.70 0.08 18.96
C THR A 208 -11.04 -0.34 19.60
N THR A 209 -12.15 0.16 19.06
CA THR A 209 -13.53 -0.15 19.47
C THR A 209 -14.09 -1.41 18.82
N VAL A 210 -15.16 -1.96 19.41
CA VAL A 210 -15.74 -3.28 19.09
C VAL A 210 -16.78 -3.21 17.98
N SER A 211 -16.66 -4.12 17.00
CA SER A 211 -17.75 -4.53 16.08
C SER A 211 -18.19 -5.96 16.44
N ARG A 212 -19.46 -6.31 16.16
CA ARG A 212 -19.99 -7.67 16.37
C ARG A 212 -19.40 -8.67 15.35
N PRO A 213 -19.25 -9.96 15.71
CA PRO A 213 -18.84 -11.01 14.78
C PRO A 213 -19.89 -11.25 13.70
N SER A 214 -19.46 -11.71 12.52
CA SER A 214 -20.32 -12.05 11.38
C SER A 214 -20.06 -13.49 10.98
N LEU A 215 -21.06 -14.36 11.15
CA LEU A 215 -21.04 -15.80 10.87
C LEU A 215 -20.96 -16.15 9.36
N ALA A 216 -20.35 -15.31 8.54
CA ALA A 216 -20.21 -15.48 7.10
C ALA A 216 -18.74 -15.70 6.71
N SER A 217 -18.51 -16.40 5.59
CA SER A 217 -17.17 -16.62 5.02
C SER A 217 -16.38 -15.31 4.94
N SER A 218 -15.10 -15.37 5.31
CA SER A 218 -14.18 -14.23 5.31
C SER A 218 -13.45 -14.04 3.98
N GLU A 219 -13.47 -15.06 3.14
CA GLU A 219 -12.72 -15.17 1.89
C GLU A 219 -13.51 -14.62 0.69
N ILE A 220 -12.80 -14.27 -0.38
CA ILE A 220 -13.42 -13.88 -1.64
C ILE A 220 -13.77 -15.17 -2.40
N GLU A 221 -15.04 -15.53 -2.44
CA GLU A 221 -15.49 -16.73 -3.16
C GLU A 221 -15.45 -16.47 -4.67
N ILE A 222 -15.00 -17.46 -5.45
CA ILE A 222 -14.82 -17.34 -6.90
C ILE A 222 -15.63 -18.42 -7.61
N SER A 223 -16.67 -17.99 -8.33
CA SER A 223 -17.45 -18.87 -9.21
C SER A 223 -17.06 -18.60 -10.66
N SER A 224 -16.56 -19.62 -11.36
CA SER A 224 -16.15 -19.54 -12.77
C SER A 224 -16.98 -20.50 -13.61
N ASN A 225 -17.30 -20.12 -14.84
CA ASN A 225 -17.84 -21.03 -15.85
C ASN A 225 -16.89 -21.10 -17.06
N PRO A 226 -16.22 -22.24 -17.33
CA PRO A 226 -16.25 -23.50 -16.56
C PRO A 226 -15.58 -23.38 -15.17
N PRO A 227 -15.86 -24.32 -14.24
CA PRO A 227 -15.29 -24.30 -12.89
C PRO A 227 -13.75 -24.36 -12.86
N TYR A 228 -13.17 -23.74 -11.84
CA TYR A 228 -11.73 -23.69 -11.58
C TYR A 228 -11.48 -23.62 -10.08
N ASP A 229 -10.43 -24.30 -9.61
CA ASP A 229 -9.93 -24.15 -8.23
C ASP A 229 -9.13 -22.83 -8.15
N PRO A 230 -9.65 -21.78 -7.48
CA PRO A 230 -9.01 -20.47 -7.47
C PRO A 230 -7.57 -20.52 -6.95
N ILE A 231 -6.75 -19.54 -7.37
CA ILE A 231 -5.55 -19.22 -6.58
C ILE A 231 -6.08 -18.80 -5.21
N ASP A 232 -5.91 -19.67 -4.23
CA ASP A 232 -6.23 -19.38 -2.86
C ASP A 232 -5.42 -18.13 -2.45
N ILE A 233 -6.13 -17.03 -2.18
CA ILE A 233 -5.56 -15.79 -1.63
C ILE A 233 -5.78 -15.75 -0.11
N GLY A 234 -6.61 -16.66 0.42
CA GLY A 234 -6.74 -17.02 1.83
C GLY A 234 -6.82 -15.84 2.78
N ASP A 235 -8.00 -15.21 2.85
CA ASP A 235 -8.24 -14.14 3.82
C ASP A 235 -9.13 -14.64 4.97
N GLU A 236 -8.47 -15.30 5.91
CA GLU A 236 -8.60 -15.02 7.35
C GLU A 236 -9.98 -15.23 8.02
N GLY A 237 -10.26 -16.46 8.46
CA GLY A 237 -11.40 -16.76 9.36
C GLY A 237 -11.38 -15.96 10.67
N GLU A 238 -12.51 -15.96 11.40
CA GLU A 238 -12.71 -15.14 12.61
C GLU A 238 -11.60 -15.34 13.67
N ALA A 239 -11.27 -14.26 14.37
CA ALA A 239 -10.17 -14.24 15.34
C ALA A 239 -10.55 -14.99 16.63
N GLY A 240 -10.22 -16.28 16.72
CA GLY A 240 -10.35 -17.07 17.95
C GLY A 240 -10.57 -18.56 17.80
N ASP A 241 -10.86 -19.06 16.59
CA ASP A 241 -11.20 -20.47 16.39
C ASP A 241 -10.00 -21.41 16.51
N GLN A 242 -10.16 -22.46 17.34
CA GLN A 242 -9.20 -23.55 17.45
C GLN A 242 -9.32 -24.48 16.24
N GLY A 243 -8.49 -24.26 15.23
CA GLY A 243 -8.47 -25.09 14.03
C GLY A 243 -8.09 -24.37 12.73
N GLN A 244 -7.70 -23.09 12.77
CA GLN A 244 -7.04 -22.44 11.64
C GLN A 244 -5.76 -23.21 11.29
N GLN A 245 -5.84 -24.09 10.29
CA GLN A 245 -4.67 -24.71 9.68
C GLN A 245 -4.07 -23.68 8.73
N ASP A 246 -2.80 -23.37 8.95
CA ASP A 246 -2.03 -22.54 8.04
C ASP A 246 -2.04 -23.16 6.64
N ARG A 247 -1.86 -22.32 5.61
CA ARG A 247 -1.24 -22.79 4.38
C ARG A 247 0.07 -23.49 4.72
N ALA A 248 0.52 -24.42 3.86
CA ALA A 248 1.81 -25.09 4.04
C ALA A 248 3.03 -24.14 4.14
N ASP A 249 2.86 -22.84 3.83
CA ASP A 249 3.88 -21.80 3.95
C ASP A 249 3.69 -20.81 5.14
N GLY A 250 2.49 -20.63 5.71
CA GLY A 250 2.16 -19.84 6.94
C GLY A 250 2.56 -18.34 7.00
N ARG A 251 3.42 -17.89 6.09
CA ARG A 251 4.37 -16.79 6.31
C ARG A 251 3.75 -15.40 6.48
N VAL A 252 2.65 -15.13 5.78
CA VAL A 252 2.03 -13.79 5.79
C VAL A 252 1.31 -13.51 7.11
N ASP A 253 0.64 -14.51 7.70
CA ASP A 253 0.04 -14.40 9.02
C ASP A 253 1.09 -14.28 10.12
N GLU A 254 2.20 -15.02 10.01
CA GLU A 254 3.37 -14.84 10.88
C GLU A 254 3.95 -13.42 10.79
N VAL A 255 4.08 -12.87 9.58
CA VAL A 255 4.52 -11.48 9.38
C VAL A 255 3.55 -10.47 10.00
N PHE A 256 2.24 -10.65 9.84
CA PHE A 256 1.25 -9.76 10.47
C PHE A 256 1.29 -9.84 12.00
N LYS A 257 1.44 -11.05 12.56
CA LYS A 257 1.60 -11.31 14.00
C LYS A 257 2.91 -10.71 14.54
N LEU A 258 4.00 -10.83 13.80
CA LEU A 258 5.31 -10.25 14.12
C LEU A 258 5.23 -8.71 14.10
N HIS A 259 4.64 -8.14 13.04
CA HIS A 259 4.44 -6.70 12.87
C HIS A 259 3.60 -6.08 13.99
N SER A 260 2.50 -6.73 14.37
CA SER A 260 1.56 -6.24 15.38
C SER A 260 2.08 -6.42 16.82
N SER A 261 2.89 -7.46 17.05
CA SER A 261 3.32 -7.96 18.37
C SER A 261 3.61 -6.89 19.42
N ARG A 262 4.30 -5.81 19.01
CA ARG A 262 4.75 -4.71 19.88
C ARG A 262 4.31 -3.32 19.44
N ARG A 263 3.95 -3.12 18.16
CA ARG A 263 3.71 -1.79 17.53
C ARG A 263 2.31 -1.21 17.80
N MET A 264 1.32 -2.04 18.12
CA MET A 264 -0.10 -1.64 18.25
C MET A 264 -0.70 -2.27 19.52
N LYS A 265 -1.91 -1.86 19.99
CA LYS A 265 -2.65 -2.79 20.88
C LYS A 265 -3.10 -3.93 19.96
N PRO A 266 -3.39 -5.11 20.51
CA PRO A 266 -4.25 -6.05 19.81
C PRO A 266 -5.48 -5.28 19.30
N THR A 267 -5.55 -5.10 17.98
CA THR A 267 -6.82 -4.79 17.32
C THR A 267 -7.71 -6.03 17.47
N SER A 268 -9.02 -5.92 17.24
CA SER A 268 -9.90 -7.10 17.22
C SER A 268 -9.38 -8.20 16.26
N THR A 269 -8.62 -7.82 15.24
CA THR A 269 -7.98 -8.71 14.26
C THR A 269 -6.54 -9.12 14.57
N GLY A 270 -5.86 -8.51 15.54
CA GLY A 270 -4.46 -8.84 15.91
C GLY A 270 -3.37 -8.63 14.83
N ARG A 271 -3.68 -8.17 13.62
CA ARG A 271 -2.76 -8.21 12.44
C ARG A 271 -2.02 -6.91 12.10
N GLY A 272 -2.40 -5.77 12.70
CA GLY A 272 -1.73 -4.47 12.56
C GLY A 272 -1.92 -3.76 11.21
N VAL A 273 -1.84 -4.47 10.08
CA VAL A 273 -2.39 -4.03 8.79
C VAL A 273 -3.88 -4.39 8.78
N SER A 274 -4.74 -3.39 8.98
CA SER A 274 -6.18 -3.60 9.22
C SER A 274 -7.09 -3.30 8.01
N ILE A 275 -6.53 -2.88 6.88
CA ILE A 275 -7.29 -2.55 5.66
C ILE A 275 -7.24 -3.79 4.74
N PRO A 276 -8.37 -4.41 4.39
CA PRO A 276 -8.39 -5.66 3.61
C PRO A 276 -7.57 -5.60 2.31
N SER A 277 -7.70 -4.53 1.53
CA SER A 277 -6.88 -4.37 0.32
C SER A 277 -5.38 -4.28 0.62
N GLN A 278 -4.96 -3.68 1.74
CA GLN A 278 -3.54 -3.65 2.12
C GLN A 278 -3.01 -5.02 2.56
N ARG A 279 -3.85 -5.89 3.16
CA ARG A 279 -3.49 -7.29 3.42
C ARG A 279 -3.33 -8.07 2.12
N ARG A 280 -4.29 -7.94 1.19
CA ARG A 280 -4.23 -8.59 -0.13
C ARG A 280 -2.99 -8.18 -0.92
N TRP A 281 -2.55 -6.92 -0.83
CA TRP A 281 -1.26 -6.50 -1.39
C TRP A 281 -0.06 -7.21 -0.76
N CYS A 282 -0.05 -7.47 0.55
CA CYS A 282 1.02 -8.24 1.18
C CYS A 282 1.01 -9.70 0.68
N ARG A 283 -0.16 -10.31 0.44
CA ARG A 283 -0.28 -11.65 -0.17
C ARG A 283 0.25 -11.65 -1.63
N TYR A 284 -0.08 -10.65 -2.45
CA TYR A 284 0.46 -10.54 -3.82
C TYR A 284 1.99 -10.38 -3.83
N ILE A 285 2.54 -9.61 -2.88
CA ILE A 285 3.99 -9.43 -2.74
C ILE A 285 4.69 -10.70 -2.25
N HIS A 286 4.08 -11.45 -1.33
CA HIS A 286 4.58 -12.77 -0.93
C HIS A 286 4.67 -13.72 -2.14
N LEU A 287 3.62 -13.81 -2.96
CA LEU A 287 3.64 -14.60 -4.19
C LEU A 287 4.72 -14.11 -5.16
N LEU A 288 4.89 -12.80 -5.32
CA LEU A 288 5.91 -12.22 -6.20
C LEU A 288 7.34 -12.55 -5.74
N PHE A 289 7.66 -12.41 -4.45
CA PHE A 289 9.01 -12.70 -3.93
C PHE A 289 9.33 -14.20 -3.88
N ASN A 290 8.33 -15.08 -3.89
CA ASN A 290 8.54 -16.54 -3.93
C ASN A 290 8.45 -17.12 -5.36
N ASN A 291 8.44 -16.28 -6.41
CA ASN A 291 8.26 -16.69 -7.82
C ASN A 291 6.96 -17.49 -8.08
N GLN A 292 5.91 -17.19 -7.30
CA GLN A 292 4.57 -17.77 -7.37
C GLN A 292 3.52 -16.77 -7.90
N ALA A 293 3.95 -15.62 -8.43
CA ALA A 293 3.04 -14.68 -9.07
C ALA A 293 2.41 -15.31 -10.34
N PRO A 294 1.13 -15.03 -10.63
CA PRO A 294 0.43 -15.59 -11.79
C PRO A 294 1.16 -15.25 -13.10
N PRO A 295 1.33 -16.19 -14.04
CA PRO A 295 1.89 -15.91 -15.36
C PRO A 295 1.18 -14.74 -16.09
N SER A 296 -0.14 -14.62 -15.95
CA SER A 296 -0.92 -13.51 -16.50
C SER A 296 -0.60 -12.14 -15.88
N TYR A 297 -0.02 -12.08 -14.68
CA TYR A 297 0.51 -10.83 -14.10
C TYR A 297 1.90 -10.47 -14.66
N LEU A 298 2.76 -11.48 -14.85
CA LEU A 298 4.14 -11.32 -15.33
C LEU A 298 4.26 -11.16 -16.86
N SER A 299 3.21 -11.51 -17.60
CA SER A 299 3.16 -11.42 -19.07
C SER A 299 3.42 -10.01 -19.59
N SER A 300 4.34 -9.90 -20.56
CA SER A 300 4.55 -8.67 -21.34
C SER A 300 3.41 -8.34 -22.31
N LYS A 301 2.54 -9.32 -22.59
CA LYS A 301 1.27 -9.11 -23.32
C LYS A 301 0.12 -9.01 -22.31
N PRO A 302 -0.50 -7.84 -22.14
CA PRO A 302 -1.57 -7.67 -21.17
C PRO A 302 -2.87 -8.35 -21.64
N GLN A 303 -3.35 -9.32 -20.86
CA GLN A 303 -4.66 -9.94 -21.09
C GLN A 303 -5.78 -8.96 -20.64
N ARG A 304 -6.86 -8.89 -21.43
CA ARG A 304 -7.99 -7.97 -21.20
C ARG A 304 -9.19 -8.68 -20.57
N LEU A 305 -9.90 -7.97 -19.71
CA LEU A 305 -11.16 -8.40 -19.11
C LEU A 305 -12.26 -7.37 -19.36
N ARG A 306 -13.50 -7.78 -19.63
CA ARG A 306 -14.66 -6.89 -19.60
C ARG A 306 -15.30 -6.95 -18.22
N LEU A 307 -15.47 -5.81 -17.57
CA LEU A 307 -16.26 -5.70 -16.34
C LEU A 307 -17.75 -5.67 -16.70
N LEU A 308 -18.44 -6.78 -16.51
CA LEU A 308 -19.85 -6.94 -16.92
C LEU A 308 -20.81 -6.26 -15.94
N SER A 309 -20.64 -6.51 -14.64
CA SER A 309 -21.51 -5.95 -13.61
C SER A 309 -20.89 -5.99 -12.21
N VAL A 310 -21.40 -5.12 -11.34
CA VAL A 310 -21.17 -5.12 -9.89
C VAL A 310 -22.53 -5.17 -9.21
N THR A 311 -22.75 -6.13 -8.31
CA THR A 311 -24.03 -6.29 -7.61
C THR A 311 -23.82 -6.12 -6.10
N LEU A 312 -24.51 -5.16 -5.50
CA LEU A 312 -24.42 -4.85 -4.07
C LEU A 312 -25.58 -5.53 -3.32
N LEU A 313 -25.28 -6.32 -2.29
CA LEU A 313 -26.27 -6.86 -1.37
C LEU A 313 -26.22 -6.07 -0.06
N ILE A 314 -27.25 -5.29 0.19
CA ILE A 314 -27.36 -4.40 1.35
C ILE A 314 -28.39 -4.97 2.33
N ALA A 315 -28.01 -5.15 3.59
CA ALA A 315 -28.93 -5.58 4.65
C ALA A 315 -30.05 -4.52 4.85
N PRO A 316 -31.32 -4.93 5.02
CA PRO A 316 -32.41 -4.02 5.33
C PRO A 316 -32.11 -3.19 6.59
N MET A 317 -32.09 -1.87 6.46
CA MET A 317 -31.70 -0.95 7.53
C MET A 317 -32.69 -1.00 8.71
N THR A 318 -32.25 -1.57 9.84
CA THR A 318 -33.04 -1.58 11.09
C THR A 318 -32.57 -0.52 12.10
N GLY A 319 -33.46 -0.10 13.00
CA GLY A 319 -33.15 0.85 14.08
C GLY A 319 -32.95 2.30 13.62
N TRP A 320 -31.94 2.97 14.19
CA TRP A 320 -31.65 4.40 13.98
C TRP A 320 -31.31 4.80 12.54
N HIS A 321 -30.92 3.83 11.70
CA HIS A 321 -30.66 4.04 10.27
C HIS A 321 -31.93 4.28 9.43
N LYS A 322 -33.14 4.18 10.01
CA LYS A 322 -34.43 4.44 9.32
C LYS A 322 -34.48 5.76 8.55
N SER A 323 -33.82 6.81 9.01
CA SER A 323 -33.75 8.11 8.31
C SER A 323 -33.02 8.06 6.97
N VAL A 324 -32.20 7.02 6.75
CA VAL A 324 -31.46 6.76 5.51
C VAL A 324 -32.20 5.70 4.66
N ALA A 325 -33.10 4.91 5.24
CA ALA A 325 -33.83 3.84 4.55
C ALA A 325 -34.67 4.35 3.35
N SER A 326 -35.15 5.60 3.38
CA SER A 326 -35.82 6.24 2.23
C SER A 326 -34.89 6.49 1.04
N LEU A 327 -33.58 6.66 1.27
CA LEU A 327 -32.56 6.75 0.23
C LEU A 327 -32.17 5.37 -0.34
N VAL A 328 -32.50 4.28 0.35
CA VAL A 328 -32.32 2.90 -0.12
C VAL A 328 -33.54 2.43 -0.90
N VAL A 329 -34.74 2.66 -0.36
CA VAL A 329 -36.01 2.09 -0.85
C VAL A 329 -36.76 3.02 -1.83
N GLY A 330 -36.35 4.29 -1.94
CA GLY A 330 -37.06 5.28 -2.75
C GLY A 330 -38.45 5.64 -2.18
N SER A 331 -39.06 6.70 -2.71
CA SER A 331 -40.36 7.20 -2.23
C SER A 331 -41.58 6.49 -2.84
N GLY A 332 -41.38 5.50 -3.71
CA GLY A 332 -42.43 4.90 -4.56
C GLY A 332 -42.73 3.42 -4.34
N GLY A 333 -42.08 2.73 -3.40
CA GLY A 333 -42.23 1.28 -3.20
C GLY A 333 -41.51 0.41 -4.25
N THR A 334 -40.92 1.02 -5.28
CA THR A 334 -39.93 0.42 -6.18
C THR A 334 -38.53 0.90 -5.77
N GLY A 335 -37.69 -0.03 -5.29
CA GLY A 335 -36.45 0.21 -4.55
C GLY A 335 -35.27 0.79 -5.33
N GLN A 336 -35.42 1.93 -6.00
CA GLN A 336 -34.32 2.62 -6.67
C GLN A 336 -33.90 3.92 -5.98
N GLY A 337 -33.26 3.78 -4.83
CA GLY A 337 -32.13 4.66 -4.53
C GLY A 337 -31.04 4.43 -5.58
N HIS A 338 -30.53 5.49 -6.23
CA HIS A 338 -29.48 5.37 -7.24
C HIS A 338 -28.15 4.93 -6.61
N ALA A 339 -27.97 3.62 -6.46
CA ALA A 339 -26.68 3.02 -6.20
C ALA A 339 -25.81 3.11 -7.46
N TRP A 340 -24.50 3.32 -7.27
CA TRP A 340 -23.53 3.39 -8.35
C TRP A 340 -22.13 3.03 -7.84
N THR A 341 -21.23 2.66 -8.75
CA THR A 341 -19.84 2.34 -8.45
C THR A 341 -18.92 3.12 -9.37
N SER A 342 -17.89 3.76 -8.83
CA SER A 342 -16.76 4.22 -9.66
C SER A 342 -15.68 3.16 -9.76
N VAL A 343 -15.15 3.01 -10.96
CA VAL A 343 -14.01 2.17 -11.28
C VAL A 343 -12.82 3.10 -11.50
N ALA A 344 -11.72 2.90 -10.77
CA ALA A 344 -10.55 3.76 -10.84
C ALA A 344 -9.25 2.93 -10.86
N ARG A 345 -8.16 3.47 -11.42
CA ARG A 345 -6.82 2.87 -11.31
C ARG A 345 -5.74 3.95 -11.20
N TYR A 346 -4.54 3.55 -10.77
CA TYR A 346 -3.39 4.43 -10.78
C TYR A 346 -3.04 4.89 -12.19
N ASP A 347 -2.47 6.10 -12.27
CA ASP A 347 -2.01 6.72 -13.52
C ASP A 347 -1.17 5.75 -14.37
N ASP A 348 -1.49 5.66 -15.67
CA ASP A 348 -0.91 4.63 -16.54
C ASP A 348 0.58 4.88 -16.81
N GLU A 349 1.00 6.14 -16.94
CA GLU A 349 2.42 6.49 -17.04
C GLU A 349 3.17 6.17 -15.73
N TYR A 350 2.56 6.46 -14.58
CA TYR A 350 3.20 6.19 -13.28
C TYR A 350 3.47 4.70 -13.07
N VAL A 351 2.48 3.84 -13.33
CA VAL A 351 2.66 2.38 -13.15
C VAL A 351 3.71 1.84 -14.12
N GLU A 352 3.78 2.38 -15.34
CA GLU A 352 4.78 1.96 -16.31
C GLU A 352 6.20 2.44 -15.95
N ASP A 353 6.39 3.68 -15.47
CA ASP A 353 7.68 4.15 -14.93
C ASP A 353 8.16 3.28 -13.76
N LEU A 354 7.25 2.88 -12.85
CA LEU A 354 7.60 1.94 -11.77
C LEU A 354 8.01 0.55 -12.31
N LYS A 355 7.34 0.03 -13.34
CA LYS A 355 7.72 -1.25 -13.97
C LYS A 355 9.09 -1.16 -14.64
N ILE A 356 9.34 -0.09 -15.40
CA ILE A 356 10.63 0.16 -16.07
C ILE A 356 11.77 0.23 -15.05
N ARG A 357 11.59 0.92 -13.91
CA ARG A 357 12.56 0.95 -12.81
C ARG A 357 12.74 -0.39 -12.09
N GLY A 358 11.71 -1.25 -12.13
CA GLY A 358 11.71 -2.59 -11.55
C GLY A 358 12.62 -3.56 -12.29
N GLY A 359 12.66 -3.47 -13.62
CA GLY A 359 13.31 -4.46 -14.49
C GLY A 359 12.38 -5.63 -14.83
N SER A 360 12.77 -6.47 -15.80
CA SER A 360 11.94 -7.51 -16.42
C SER A 360 11.78 -8.80 -15.58
N GLY A 361 11.70 -8.69 -14.26
CA GLY A 361 11.46 -9.82 -13.36
C GLY A 361 12.66 -10.72 -13.07
N GLU A 362 13.83 -10.46 -13.66
CA GLU A 362 15.08 -11.10 -13.24
C GLU A 362 15.60 -10.42 -11.96
N GLY A 363 15.63 -11.18 -10.86
CA GLY A 363 15.68 -10.62 -9.51
C GLY A 363 16.97 -9.87 -9.13
N VAL A 364 16.79 -8.80 -8.35
CA VAL A 364 17.78 -8.08 -7.51
C VAL A 364 19.04 -7.51 -8.19
N ALA A 365 19.36 -7.90 -9.43
CA ALA A 365 20.54 -7.43 -10.16
C ALA A 365 20.29 -6.07 -10.84
N GLY A 366 21.01 -5.03 -10.41
CA GLY A 366 20.98 -3.71 -11.03
C GLY A 366 21.35 -2.61 -10.04
N ASP A 367 21.77 -1.45 -10.55
CA ASP A 367 22.18 -0.34 -9.69
C ASP A 367 21.00 0.22 -8.87
N VAL A 368 21.17 0.31 -7.55
CA VAL A 368 20.20 1.00 -6.69
C VAL A 368 20.41 2.51 -6.77
N THR A 369 19.40 3.24 -7.25
CA THR A 369 19.36 4.71 -7.21
C THR A 369 18.73 5.19 -5.90
N TRP A 370 19.50 5.92 -5.09
CA TRP A 370 19.02 6.50 -3.83
C TRP A 370 17.99 7.62 -4.03
N GLY A 371 17.04 7.72 -3.11
CA GLY A 371 16.00 8.75 -3.06
C GLY A 371 14.58 8.26 -3.39
N GLY A 372 14.45 6.97 -3.76
CA GLY A 372 13.17 6.35 -4.11
C GLY A 372 12.63 6.73 -5.49
N VAL A 373 11.31 6.68 -5.66
CA VAL A 373 10.64 6.80 -6.97
C VAL A 373 10.04 8.18 -7.24
N ALA A 374 9.91 9.03 -6.21
CA ALA A 374 9.21 10.32 -6.30
C ALA A 374 10.13 11.53 -6.06
N GLY A 375 11.35 11.50 -6.60
CA GLY A 375 12.35 12.57 -6.48
C GLY A 375 11.90 13.89 -7.12
N GLU A 376 11.60 13.87 -8.43
CA GLU A 376 11.12 15.05 -9.18
C GLU A 376 9.63 15.38 -8.95
N GLY A 377 8.92 14.58 -8.15
CA GLY A 377 7.49 14.76 -7.90
C GLY A 377 6.54 14.50 -9.07
N LYS A 378 7.02 14.16 -10.29
CA LYS A 378 6.23 14.01 -11.53
C LYS A 378 4.89 13.29 -11.34
N HIS A 379 4.89 12.13 -10.66
CA HIS A 379 3.69 11.31 -10.43
C HIS A 379 3.15 11.42 -8.98
N ASP A 380 3.77 12.22 -8.13
CA ASP A 380 3.35 12.47 -6.74
C ASP A 380 2.42 13.68 -6.67
N THR A 381 1.26 13.53 -7.32
CA THR A 381 0.27 14.60 -7.45
C THR A 381 -0.92 14.37 -6.51
N HIS A 382 -1.77 15.39 -6.34
CA HIS A 382 -3.04 15.27 -5.61
C HIS A 382 -3.97 14.15 -6.13
N LYS A 383 -3.83 13.70 -7.39
CA LYS A 383 -4.63 12.64 -8.02
C LYS A 383 -3.73 11.56 -8.63
N MET A 384 -3.15 10.72 -7.77
CA MET A 384 -2.29 9.59 -8.18
C MET A 384 -3.06 8.46 -8.89
N PHE A 385 -4.36 8.34 -8.62
CA PHE A 385 -5.28 7.46 -9.34
C PHE A 385 -6.47 8.29 -9.84
N ARG A 386 -7.09 7.84 -10.93
CA ARG A 386 -8.24 8.49 -11.55
C ARG A 386 -9.33 7.47 -11.88
N SER A 387 -10.57 7.93 -11.90
CA SER A 387 -11.70 7.16 -12.42
C SER A 387 -11.42 6.80 -13.89
N CYS A 388 -11.75 5.58 -14.29
CA CYS A 388 -11.74 5.12 -15.68
C CYS A 388 -13.12 4.64 -16.14
N GLY A 389 -14.12 4.69 -15.25
CA GLY A 389 -15.45 4.17 -15.54
C GLY A 389 -16.42 4.34 -14.39
N LYS A 390 -17.70 4.21 -14.73
CA LYS A 390 -18.80 4.26 -13.78
C LYS A 390 -19.78 3.14 -14.10
N MET A 391 -20.43 2.64 -13.06
CA MET A 391 -21.47 1.63 -13.14
C MET A 391 -22.71 2.16 -12.46
N VAL A 392 -23.86 2.03 -13.11
CA VAL A 392 -25.14 2.61 -12.67
C VAL A 392 -26.19 1.52 -12.53
N ALA A 393 -27.18 1.76 -11.67
CA ALA A 393 -28.25 0.81 -11.42
C ALA A 393 -29.04 0.46 -12.69
N THR A 394 -29.25 -0.84 -12.90
CA THR A 394 -30.04 -1.43 -13.97
C THR A 394 -30.89 -2.58 -13.43
N ASP A 395 -31.86 -3.04 -14.21
CA ASP A 395 -32.71 -4.17 -13.83
C ASP A 395 -31.90 -5.48 -13.79
N LEU A 396 -32.33 -6.43 -12.96
CA LEU A 396 -31.70 -7.75 -12.85
C LEU A 396 -31.92 -8.56 -14.14
N ASP A 397 -30.84 -8.81 -14.87
CA ASP A 397 -30.82 -9.78 -15.98
C ASP A 397 -31.03 -11.23 -15.50
N ASP A 398 -31.28 -12.15 -16.42
CA ASP A 398 -31.50 -13.56 -16.03
C ASP A 398 -30.21 -14.28 -15.66
N ASP A 399 -29.07 -13.84 -16.19
CA ASP A 399 -27.75 -14.37 -15.83
C ASP A 399 -27.43 -14.14 -14.35
N ILE A 400 -27.56 -12.91 -13.84
CA ILE A 400 -27.22 -12.57 -12.46
C ILE A 400 -28.11 -13.31 -11.46
N LYS A 401 -29.40 -13.54 -11.80
CA LYS A 401 -30.31 -14.34 -10.97
C LYS A 401 -29.81 -15.76 -10.72
N THR A 402 -29.03 -16.35 -11.64
CA THR A 402 -28.42 -17.68 -11.45
C THR A 402 -27.20 -17.68 -10.53
N VAL A 403 -26.59 -16.51 -10.31
CA VAL A 403 -25.33 -16.35 -9.53
C VAL A 403 -25.56 -15.64 -8.19
N LEU A 404 -26.74 -15.03 -7.98
CA LEU A 404 -27.11 -14.43 -6.70
C LEU A 404 -27.06 -15.48 -5.56
N PRO A 405 -26.55 -15.13 -4.37
CA PRO A 405 -26.58 -16.00 -3.21
C PRO A 405 -27.99 -16.50 -2.87
N ALA A 406 -28.12 -17.70 -2.31
CA ALA A 406 -29.43 -18.28 -1.94
C ALA A 406 -30.21 -17.42 -0.91
N ASP A 407 -29.51 -16.58 -0.14
CA ASP A 407 -30.05 -15.62 0.82
C ASP A 407 -30.34 -14.22 0.24
N HIS A 408 -30.24 -14.01 -1.08
CA HIS A 408 -30.40 -12.68 -1.69
C HIS A 408 -31.77 -12.03 -1.45
N GLU A 409 -32.86 -12.80 -1.32
CA GLU A 409 -34.20 -12.27 -1.01
C GLU A 409 -34.28 -11.55 0.36
N GLN A 410 -33.34 -11.82 1.26
CA GLN A 410 -33.23 -11.15 2.56
C GLN A 410 -32.52 -9.79 2.46
N HIS A 411 -32.00 -9.44 1.28
CA HIS A 411 -31.16 -8.28 1.03
C HIS A 411 -31.82 -7.34 0.02
N ILE A 412 -31.46 -6.05 0.10
CA ILE A 412 -31.75 -5.08 -0.95
C ILE A 412 -30.63 -5.21 -1.98
N VAL A 413 -30.98 -5.68 -3.17
CA VAL A 413 -30.04 -5.98 -4.26
C VAL A 413 -30.00 -4.80 -5.24
N HIS A 414 -28.83 -4.19 -5.41
CA HIS A 414 -28.59 -3.22 -6.48
C HIS A 414 -27.65 -3.83 -7.53
N HIS A 415 -28.17 -4.12 -8.71
CA HIS A 415 -27.37 -4.56 -9.85
C HIS A 415 -26.89 -3.35 -10.65
N LEU A 416 -25.59 -3.28 -10.93
CA LEU A 416 -24.95 -2.15 -11.60
C LEU A 416 -24.20 -2.64 -12.84
N THR A 417 -24.43 -1.99 -13.98
CA THR A 417 -23.72 -2.27 -15.24
C THR A 417 -22.94 -1.03 -15.72
N PRO A 418 -21.89 -1.20 -16.56
CA PRO A 418 -21.13 -0.10 -17.14
C PRO A 418 -21.99 0.95 -17.84
N SER A 419 -21.66 2.23 -17.64
CA SER A 419 -22.29 3.35 -18.34
C SER A 419 -21.31 4.54 -18.44
N PRO A 420 -21.26 5.27 -19.57
CA PRO A 420 -22.06 5.09 -20.80
C PRO A 420 -21.51 4.02 -21.76
N SER A 421 -20.32 3.46 -21.49
CA SER A 421 -19.61 2.52 -22.37
C SER A 421 -19.19 1.25 -21.63
N PRO A 422 -18.93 0.13 -22.33
CA PRO A 422 -18.29 -1.05 -21.75
C PRO A 422 -16.94 -0.69 -21.10
N LEU A 423 -16.58 -1.40 -20.03
CA LEU A 423 -15.34 -1.17 -19.29
C LEU A 423 -14.39 -2.36 -19.49
N THR A 424 -13.43 -2.18 -20.39
CA THR A 424 -12.28 -3.09 -20.56
C THR A 424 -11.20 -2.75 -19.53
N LEU A 425 -10.76 -3.75 -18.79
CA LEU A 425 -9.74 -3.66 -17.75
C LEU A 425 -8.52 -4.52 -18.12
N ASP A 426 -7.37 -4.17 -17.57
CA ASP A 426 -6.17 -4.99 -17.65
C ASP A 426 -6.13 -6.01 -16.52
N ARG A 427 -5.96 -7.29 -16.88
CA ARG A 427 -5.87 -8.40 -15.93
C ARG A 427 -4.67 -8.24 -14.99
N SER A 428 -3.56 -7.71 -15.49
CA SER A 428 -2.31 -7.47 -14.73
C SER A 428 -2.21 -6.08 -14.07
N ARG A 429 -3.30 -5.29 -14.08
CA ARG A 429 -3.35 -3.97 -13.43
C ARG A 429 -4.28 -3.98 -12.23
N GLU A 430 -3.95 -3.12 -11.28
CA GLU A 430 -4.76 -2.81 -10.13
C GLU A 430 -5.92 -1.89 -10.50
N PHE A 431 -7.09 -2.14 -9.92
CA PHE A 431 -8.20 -1.19 -9.93
C PHE A 431 -8.95 -1.18 -8.59
N ARG A 432 -9.66 -0.08 -8.37
CA ARG A 432 -10.56 0.18 -7.26
C ARG A 432 -12.00 0.18 -7.75
N LEU A 433 -12.87 -0.50 -7.01
CA LEU A 433 -14.31 -0.31 -7.06
C LEU A 433 -14.72 0.47 -5.81
N LYS A 434 -15.32 1.66 -5.95
CA LYS A 434 -15.82 2.47 -4.83
C LYS A 434 -17.34 2.59 -4.91
N PHE A 435 -18.02 2.06 -3.90
CA PHE A 435 -19.46 1.83 -3.89
C PHE A 435 -20.19 3.01 -3.24
N HIS A 436 -21.29 3.44 -3.84
CA HIS A 436 -22.09 4.57 -3.35
C HIS A 436 -23.59 4.24 -3.39
N LEU A 437 -24.32 4.85 -2.46
CA LEU A 437 -25.77 4.99 -2.51
C LEU A 437 -26.12 6.48 -2.51
N ALA A 438 -26.62 6.99 -3.64
CA ALA A 438 -26.67 8.42 -3.91
C ALA A 438 -25.29 9.07 -3.64
N ASN A 439 -25.19 10.02 -2.71
CA ASN A 439 -23.94 10.70 -2.35
C ASN A 439 -23.22 10.09 -1.13
N LEU A 440 -23.70 8.95 -0.61
CA LEU A 440 -23.12 8.28 0.56
C LEU A 440 -22.15 7.18 0.11
N PRO A 441 -20.85 7.26 0.45
CA PRO A 441 -19.93 6.16 0.21
C PRO A 441 -20.25 4.98 1.15
N LEU A 442 -20.27 3.77 0.60
CA LEU A 442 -20.50 2.52 1.33
C LEU A 442 -19.19 1.75 1.61
N GLY A 443 -18.08 2.15 1.02
CA GLY A 443 -16.78 1.48 1.11
C GLY A 443 -16.14 1.31 -0.28
N TRP A 444 -15.02 0.62 -0.35
CA TRP A 444 -14.36 0.27 -1.61
C TRP A 444 -13.62 -1.06 -1.52
N ALA A 445 -13.17 -1.58 -2.66
CA ALA A 445 -12.26 -2.71 -2.75
C ALA A 445 -11.24 -2.46 -3.86
N TRP A 446 -9.97 -2.78 -3.60
CA TRP A 446 -8.92 -2.83 -4.63
C TRP A 446 -8.57 -4.27 -4.96
N LEU A 447 -8.29 -4.59 -6.22
CA LEU A 447 -7.75 -5.90 -6.62
C LEU A 447 -6.90 -5.81 -7.88
N ILE A 448 -6.18 -6.90 -8.16
CA ILE A 448 -5.47 -7.16 -9.44
C ILE A 448 -6.01 -8.51 -9.94
N PRO A 449 -6.80 -8.56 -11.02
CA PRO A 449 -7.51 -9.79 -11.41
C PRO A 449 -6.63 -11.00 -11.64
N ALA A 450 -5.40 -10.82 -12.16
CA ALA A 450 -4.46 -11.90 -12.40
C ALA A 450 -4.24 -12.81 -11.17
N PHE A 451 -4.27 -12.25 -9.96
CA PHE A 451 -4.10 -13.01 -8.72
C PHE A 451 -5.35 -13.77 -8.28
N HIS A 452 -6.54 -13.38 -8.73
CA HIS A 452 -7.82 -13.98 -8.31
C HIS A 452 -8.34 -14.98 -9.35
N LEU A 453 -8.17 -14.70 -10.62
CA LEU A 453 -8.77 -15.47 -11.71
C LEU A 453 -7.87 -16.63 -12.16
N PRO A 454 -8.44 -17.73 -12.71
CA PRO A 454 -7.66 -18.75 -13.42
C PRO A 454 -6.81 -18.14 -14.51
N GLU A 455 -5.61 -18.68 -14.74
CA GLU A 455 -4.88 -18.42 -15.97
C GLU A 455 -5.75 -18.71 -17.20
N ALA A 456 -5.78 -17.76 -18.13
CA ALA A 456 -6.68 -17.78 -19.28
C ALA A 456 -6.37 -18.99 -20.18
N SER A 457 -7.39 -19.75 -20.56
CA SER A 457 -7.25 -20.85 -21.53
C SER A 457 -7.55 -20.36 -22.93
N ALA A 458 -6.65 -20.64 -23.88
CA ALA A 458 -6.86 -20.30 -25.29
C ALA A 458 -8.24 -20.78 -25.81
N GLY A 459 -9.05 -19.84 -26.30
CA GLY A 459 -10.32 -20.13 -26.99
C GLY A 459 -11.58 -20.22 -26.12
N SER A 460 -11.57 -19.81 -24.84
CA SER A 460 -12.77 -19.80 -23.98
C SER A 460 -13.10 -18.38 -23.51
N GLN A 461 -14.26 -17.85 -23.91
CA GLN A 461 -14.86 -16.69 -23.24
C GLN A 461 -15.42 -17.17 -21.89
N ARG A 462 -14.64 -16.98 -20.83
CA ARG A 462 -15.03 -17.36 -19.46
C ARG A 462 -15.63 -16.18 -18.73
N VAL A 463 -16.67 -16.44 -17.93
CA VAL A 463 -17.22 -15.45 -16.99
C VAL A 463 -16.90 -15.90 -15.57
N HIS A 464 -16.33 -14.97 -14.81
CA HIS A 464 -15.94 -15.12 -13.41
C HIS A 464 -16.78 -14.20 -12.55
N THR A 465 -17.22 -14.69 -11.40
CA THR A 465 -17.88 -13.90 -10.36
C THR A 465 -17.06 -13.97 -9.08
N LEU A 466 -16.57 -12.81 -8.65
CA LEU A 466 -15.87 -12.63 -7.38
C LEU A 466 -16.87 -12.12 -6.34
N THR A 467 -17.12 -12.89 -5.29
CA THR A 467 -18.01 -12.51 -4.17
C THR A 467 -17.17 -12.00 -3.01
N PHE A 468 -17.20 -10.69 -2.78
CA PHE A 468 -16.55 -10.05 -1.65
C PHE A 468 -17.52 -10.01 -0.45
N PRO A 469 -17.23 -10.71 0.66
CA PRO A 469 -17.96 -10.51 1.91
C PRO A 469 -17.59 -9.15 2.54
N HIS A 470 -18.42 -8.67 3.48
CA HIS A 470 -18.23 -7.42 4.20
C HIS A 470 -16.82 -7.22 4.77
N SER A 471 -16.21 -8.28 5.28
CA SER A 471 -14.85 -8.31 5.83
C SER A 471 -13.74 -7.99 4.82
N GLN A 472 -14.03 -8.08 3.51
CA GLN A 472 -13.10 -7.80 2.40
C GLN A 472 -13.24 -6.38 1.84
N LEU A 473 -14.16 -5.58 2.38
CA LEU A 473 -14.44 -4.23 1.93
C LEU A 473 -13.69 -3.21 2.80
N ASP A 474 -12.91 -2.35 2.17
CA ASP A 474 -12.23 -1.25 2.82
C ASP A 474 -13.26 -0.21 3.26
N PHE A 475 -13.22 0.17 4.56
CA PHE A 475 -14.05 1.23 5.15
C PHE A 475 -15.56 1.07 4.93
N ALA A 476 -16.06 -0.17 4.93
CA ALA A 476 -17.50 -0.47 5.01
C ALA A 476 -18.07 -0.16 6.40
N VAL A 477 -18.00 1.10 6.82
CA VAL A 477 -18.41 1.61 8.14
C VAL A 477 -19.48 2.69 8.01
N GLY A 478 -20.20 2.97 9.09
CA GLY A 478 -21.31 3.93 9.05
C GLY A 478 -22.42 3.43 8.11
N PRO A 479 -22.80 4.18 7.05
CA PRO A 479 -23.71 3.68 6.01
C PRO A 479 -23.22 2.37 5.35
N GLY A 480 -21.89 2.21 5.20
CA GLY A 480 -21.26 1.01 4.65
C GLY A 480 -21.44 -0.24 5.51
N ALA A 481 -21.78 -0.12 6.79
CA ALA A 481 -22.01 -1.26 7.67
C ALA A 481 -23.21 -2.13 7.23
N ALA A 482 -24.09 -1.60 6.37
CA ALA A 482 -25.20 -2.36 5.78
C ALA A 482 -24.77 -3.20 4.56
N LEU A 483 -23.64 -2.90 3.90
CA LEU A 483 -23.19 -3.60 2.69
C LEU A 483 -22.61 -4.98 3.06
N GLN A 484 -23.37 -6.06 2.84
CA GLN A 484 -23.03 -7.41 3.31
C GLN A 484 -22.14 -8.17 2.33
N LYS A 485 -22.46 -8.12 1.03
CA LYS A 485 -21.72 -8.80 -0.04
C LYS A 485 -21.66 -7.90 -1.28
N VAL A 486 -20.57 -7.99 -2.04
CA VAL A 486 -20.44 -7.39 -3.38
C VAL A 486 -20.01 -8.46 -4.36
N LEU A 487 -20.81 -8.69 -5.41
CA LEU A 487 -20.46 -9.59 -6.51
C LEU A 487 -19.88 -8.76 -7.66
N VAL A 488 -18.75 -9.19 -8.23
CA VAL A 488 -18.09 -8.54 -9.38
C VAL A 488 -17.98 -9.55 -10.51
N ARG A 489 -18.67 -9.31 -11.64
CA ARG A 489 -18.63 -10.18 -12.84
C ARG A 489 -17.61 -9.67 -13.85
N LEU A 490 -16.66 -10.52 -14.22
CA LEU A 490 -15.58 -10.26 -15.18
C LEU A 490 -15.63 -11.31 -16.30
N GLU A 491 -15.53 -10.88 -17.56
CA GLU A 491 -15.44 -11.75 -18.75
C GLU A 491 -14.02 -11.73 -19.34
N GLU A 492 -13.47 -12.89 -19.68
CA GLU A 492 -12.23 -13.00 -20.45
C GLU A 492 -12.45 -12.60 -21.91
N VAL A 493 -11.68 -11.61 -22.39
CA VAL A 493 -11.72 -11.17 -23.79
C VAL A 493 -10.85 -12.09 -24.64
N ALA A 494 -11.39 -12.59 -25.74
CA ALA A 494 -10.65 -13.44 -26.67
C ALA A 494 -9.50 -12.68 -27.38
N GLU A 495 -8.40 -13.37 -27.66
CA GLU A 495 -7.28 -12.82 -28.44
C GLU A 495 -7.80 -12.25 -29.78
N GLY A 496 -7.47 -10.99 -30.05
CA GLY A 496 -7.93 -10.28 -31.26
C GLY A 496 -9.26 -9.52 -31.13
N GLU A 497 -10.06 -9.74 -30.07
CA GLU A 497 -11.17 -8.86 -29.68
C GLU A 497 -10.76 -7.81 -28.63
N GLU A 498 -9.45 -7.67 -28.39
CA GLU A 498 -8.85 -6.78 -27.41
C GLU A 498 -9.06 -5.30 -27.77
N GLY A 499 -10.18 -4.75 -27.32
CA GLY A 499 -10.37 -3.30 -27.26
C GLY A 499 -9.35 -2.65 -26.32
N ALA A 500 -9.09 -1.35 -26.54
CA ALA A 500 -8.28 -0.56 -25.62
C ALA A 500 -8.85 -0.61 -24.18
N PRO A 501 -7.99 -0.53 -23.14
CA PRO A 501 -8.47 -0.43 -21.77
C PRO A 501 -9.23 0.88 -21.59
N ALA A 502 -10.20 0.91 -20.70
CA ALA A 502 -11.00 2.11 -20.42
C ALA A 502 -10.08 3.28 -20.05
N ARG A 503 -10.21 4.43 -20.75
CA ARG A 503 -9.36 5.61 -20.54
C ARG A 503 -9.57 6.20 -19.14
N LEU A 504 -8.51 6.72 -18.52
CA LEU A 504 -8.63 7.58 -17.33
C LEU A 504 -9.40 8.86 -17.68
N LEU A 505 -10.40 9.19 -16.87
CA LEU A 505 -11.19 10.41 -16.97
C LEU A 505 -10.37 11.64 -16.57
N ASP A 506 -10.61 12.76 -17.24
CA ASP A 506 -10.06 14.05 -16.83
C ASP A 506 -10.85 14.68 -15.66
N ASP A 507 -10.35 15.80 -15.12
CA ASP A 507 -10.97 16.48 -13.96
C ASP A 507 -12.34 17.09 -14.25
N GLU A 508 -12.71 17.35 -15.51
CA GLU A 508 -14.04 17.81 -15.89
C GLU A 508 -15.01 16.64 -16.06
N GLU A 509 -14.55 15.53 -16.61
CA GLU A 509 -15.25 14.25 -16.68
C GLU A 509 -15.57 13.68 -15.29
N GLU A 510 -14.58 13.61 -14.38
CA GLU A 510 -14.81 13.14 -13.00
C GLU A 510 -15.85 13.99 -12.26
N ARG A 511 -15.79 15.32 -12.40
CA ARG A 511 -16.74 16.25 -11.78
C ARG A 511 -18.14 16.12 -12.36
N ARG A 512 -18.26 16.03 -13.69
CA ARG A 512 -19.52 15.81 -14.42
C ARG A 512 -20.17 14.47 -14.04
N GLU A 513 -19.37 13.45 -13.80
CA GLU A 513 -19.85 12.15 -13.33
C GLU A 513 -20.11 12.09 -11.80
N GLY A 514 -19.78 13.13 -11.03
CA GLY A 514 -19.95 13.14 -9.58
C GLY A 514 -18.96 12.22 -8.84
N VAL A 515 -17.82 11.92 -9.45
CA VAL A 515 -16.77 11.00 -8.97
C VAL A 515 -15.57 11.77 -8.37
N ASP A 516 -15.67 13.09 -8.21
CA ASP A 516 -14.55 13.90 -7.76
C ASP A 516 -14.16 13.61 -6.29
N ASP A 517 -13.15 12.76 -6.12
CA ASP A 517 -12.53 12.43 -4.84
C ASP A 517 -11.68 13.59 -4.26
N GLY A 518 -11.50 14.70 -5.01
CA GLY A 518 -10.49 15.73 -4.72
C GLY A 518 -10.83 16.79 -3.67
N GLU A 519 -12.10 16.99 -3.30
CA GLU A 519 -12.53 18.21 -2.57
C GLU A 519 -12.57 18.11 -1.02
N LYS A 520 -12.19 16.99 -0.40
CA LYS A 520 -12.46 16.74 1.05
C LYS A 520 -11.28 16.40 1.97
N GLU A 521 -10.04 16.65 1.57
CA GLU A 521 -8.96 16.79 2.56
C GLU A 521 -8.75 18.27 2.89
N ASP A 522 -9.00 18.63 4.16
CA ASP A 522 -8.85 19.99 4.67
C ASP A 522 -7.45 20.52 4.35
N LYS A 523 -7.39 21.63 3.61
CA LYS A 523 -6.15 22.38 3.37
C LYS A 523 -5.62 22.89 4.70
N VAL A 524 -4.73 22.13 5.32
CA VAL A 524 -3.82 22.63 6.36
C VAL A 524 -2.89 23.61 5.66
N LYS A 525 -3.34 24.86 5.55
CA LYS A 525 -2.46 25.97 5.22
C LYS A 525 -1.41 26.04 6.32
N GLU A 526 -0.16 25.76 5.99
CA GLU A 526 0.94 26.20 6.83
C GLU A 526 0.90 27.74 6.81
N SER A 527 0.67 28.33 7.98
CA SER A 527 0.96 29.74 8.20
C SER A 527 2.48 29.87 8.28
N GLU A 528 3.06 30.59 7.32
CA GLU A 528 4.42 31.09 7.43
C GLU A 528 4.46 32.14 8.55
N ASP A 529 5.07 31.78 9.68
CA ASP A 529 5.47 32.63 10.82
C ASP A 529 6.65 31.96 11.56
#